data_AF-A0A5A7N7E7-F1
#
_entry.id   AF-A0A5A7N7E7-F1
#
_cell.length_a   1.000
_cell.length_b   1.000
_cell.length_c   1.000
_cell.angle_alpha   90.00
_cell.angle_beta   90.00
_cell.angle_gamma   90.00
#
_symmetry.space_group_name_H-M   'P 1'
#
loop_
_entity.id
_entity.type
_entity.pdbx_description
1 polymer ?
#
loop_
_entity_poly.entity_id
_entity_poly.type
_entity_poly.pdbx_seq_one_letter_code
_entity_poly.pdbx_strand_id
1 'polypeptide(L)'
;MGGRLVIDSLAAEELARLLDHLDVDEAQAARLIARFGDWIDSDQRVSPRGAEDFAYGGKNIGYRTADSLMVEGMEMRAVEGMDAGLYQTLRDWLCVLPMAGPSVININTLGPSQWPLLAMIFGDRFTESQLRGLILDRPEGGYRGQGSFLAQPLFGSMVIPSEMQQRIGVKTRFFVIRSTILLDSRSLVIQTLFEKAANGRLTRHRRQIGQDL
;
A
#
# COMPACT_ATOMS: atom_id res chain seq x y z
N MET A 1 -0.50 -17.59 14.62
CA MET A 1 -1.96 -17.82 14.58
C MET A 1 -2.38 -17.62 13.14
N GLY A 2 -2.55 -18.73 12.41
CA GLY A 2 -2.90 -18.72 10.99
C GLY A 2 -4.41 -18.66 10.83
N GLY A 3 -4.91 -17.49 10.45
CA GLY A 3 -6.26 -17.33 9.92
C GLY A 3 -6.23 -17.46 8.40
N ARG A 4 -7.36 -17.84 7.81
CA ARG A 4 -7.53 -17.83 6.34
C ARG A 4 -7.50 -16.38 5.85
N LEU A 5 -6.63 -16.08 4.89
CA LEU A 5 -6.63 -14.81 4.16
C LEU A 5 -7.75 -14.85 3.12
N VAL A 6 -8.48 -13.75 3.03
CA VAL A 6 -9.56 -13.53 2.07
C VAL A 6 -9.45 -12.12 1.54
N ILE A 7 -9.91 -11.91 0.31
CA ILE A 7 -9.90 -10.60 -0.35
C ILE A 7 -10.81 -9.64 0.41
N ASP A 8 -10.27 -8.47 0.78
CA ASP A 8 -11.04 -7.33 1.29
C ASP A 8 -11.59 -6.53 0.10
N SER A 9 -12.91 -6.59 -0.12
CA SER A 9 -13.57 -5.92 -1.25
C SER A 9 -13.41 -4.41 -1.21
N LEU A 10 -13.40 -3.80 -0.02
CA LEU A 10 -13.19 -2.36 0.12
C LEU A 10 -11.75 -1.99 -0.26
N ALA A 11 -10.77 -2.80 0.15
CA ALA A 11 -9.37 -2.58 -0.26
C ALA A 11 -9.18 -2.74 -1.78
N ALA A 12 -9.90 -3.67 -2.41
CA ALA A 12 -9.88 -3.84 -3.86
C ALA A 12 -10.46 -2.61 -4.59
N GLU A 13 -11.56 -2.04 -4.09
CA GLU A 13 -12.14 -0.81 -4.63
C GLU A 13 -11.23 0.42 -4.40
N GLU A 14 -10.59 0.52 -3.25
CA GLU A 14 -9.61 1.57 -2.96
C GLU A 14 -8.42 1.47 -3.93
N LEU A 15 -7.88 0.26 -4.13
CA LEU A 15 -6.80 0.05 -5.09
C LEU A 15 -7.23 0.41 -6.53
N ALA A 16 -8.47 0.09 -6.93
CA ALA A 16 -9.00 0.51 -8.23
C ALA A 16 -8.99 2.03 -8.41
N ARG A 17 -9.48 2.78 -7.42
CA ARG A 17 -9.46 4.25 -7.44
C ARG A 17 -8.05 4.82 -7.46
N LEU A 18 -7.12 4.22 -6.71
CA LEU A 18 -5.72 4.63 -6.76
C LEU A 18 -5.14 4.42 -8.16
N LEU A 19 -5.37 3.26 -8.77
CA LEU A 19 -4.83 2.94 -10.10
C LEU A 19 -5.41 3.87 -11.19
N ASP A 20 -6.69 4.24 -11.09
CA ASP A 20 -7.31 5.24 -11.97
C ASP A 20 -6.61 6.61 -11.88
N HIS A 21 -6.34 7.10 -10.67
CA HIS A 21 -5.58 8.34 -10.46
C HIS A 21 -4.09 8.27 -10.85
N LEU A 22 -3.58 7.06 -11.15
CA LEU A 22 -2.23 6.84 -11.66
C LEU A 22 -2.24 6.54 -13.17
N ASP A 23 -3.34 6.83 -13.86
CA ASP A 23 -3.55 6.67 -15.30
C ASP A 23 -3.35 5.21 -15.77
N VAL A 24 -3.67 4.23 -14.92
CA VAL A 24 -3.64 2.81 -15.29
C VAL A 24 -4.96 2.43 -15.95
N ASP A 25 -4.88 1.83 -17.14
CA ASP A 25 -6.04 1.35 -17.90
C ASP A 25 -6.98 0.49 -17.03
N GLU A 26 -8.29 0.73 -17.10
CA GLU A 26 -9.29 0.07 -16.25
C GLU A 26 -9.23 -1.46 -16.36
N ALA A 27 -9.06 -1.99 -17.57
CA ALA A 27 -8.99 -3.43 -17.78
C ALA A 27 -7.68 -4.01 -17.23
N GLN A 28 -6.57 -3.28 -17.34
CA GLN A 28 -5.30 -3.64 -16.70
C GLN A 28 -5.40 -3.60 -15.17
N ALA A 29 -5.98 -2.53 -14.61
CA ALA A 29 -6.18 -2.37 -13.17
C ALA A 29 -7.03 -3.51 -12.59
N ALA A 30 -8.17 -3.81 -13.22
CA ALA A 30 -9.05 -4.88 -12.76
C ALA A 30 -8.38 -6.27 -12.79
N ARG A 31 -7.55 -6.55 -13.82
CA ARG A 31 -6.75 -7.80 -13.86
C ARG A 31 -5.71 -7.82 -12.74
N LEU A 32 -4.99 -6.72 -12.54
CA LEU A 32 -3.95 -6.64 -11.52
C LEU A 32 -4.52 -6.82 -10.10
N ILE A 33 -5.64 -6.17 -9.80
CA ILE A 33 -6.31 -6.29 -8.49
C ILE A 33 -6.75 -7.72 -8.22
N ALA A 34 -7.41 -8.38 -9.19
CA ALA A 34 -7.84 -9.77 -9.04
C ALA A 34 -6.65 -10.70 -8.78
N ARG A 35 -5.53 -10.48 -9.47
CA ARG A 35 -4.32 -11.29 -9.32
C ARG A 35 -3.54 -11.00 -8.05
N PHE A 36 -3.59 -9.78 -7.53
CA PHE A 36 -3.13 -9.49 -6.18
C PHE A 36 -3.97 -10.23 -5.13
N GLY A 37 -5.29 -10.31 -5.35
CA GLY A 37 -6.20 -11.07 -4.51
C GLY A 37 -5.80 -12.55 -4.43
N ASP A 38 -5.79 -13.23 -5.58
CA ASP A 38 -5.43 -14.66 -5.65
C ASP A 38 -3.97 -14.92 -5.23
N TRP A 39 -3.04 -13.97 -5.43
CA TRP A 39 -1.67 -14.14 -4.95
C TRP A 39 -1.57 -14.22 -3.42
N ILE A 40 -2.46 -13.52 -2.70
CA ILE A 40 -2.38 -13.29 -1.26
C ILE A 40 -3.37 -14.16 -0.47
N ASP A 41 -4.55 -14.45 -1.03
CA ASP A 41 -5.55 -15.23 -0.31
C ASP A 41 -5.08 -16.67 -0.04
N SER A 42 -5.73 -17.37 0.89
CA SER A 42 -5.21 -18.66 1.36
C SER A 42 -5.78 -19.87 0.62
N ASP A 43 -6.51 -19.67 -0.47
CA ASP A 43 -7.06 -20.77 -1.24
C ASP A 43 -6.45 -20.84 -2.65
N GLN A 44 -7.08 -21.58 -3.56
CA GLN A 44 -6.56 -21.85 -4.91
C GLN A 44 -7.68 -21.66 -5.94
N ARG A 45 -8.70 -20.88 -5.58
CA ARG A 45 -9.88 -20.64 -6.41
C ARG A 45 -9.64 -19.36 -7.20
N VAL A 46 -9.42 -19.54 -8.49
CA VAL A 46 -9.25 -18.43 -9.43
C VAL A 46 -10.44 -17.47 -9.38
N SER A 47 -10.19 -16.23 -8.99
CA SER A 47 -11.18 -15.14 -9.05
C SER A 47 -11.46 -14.73 -10.49
N PRO A 48 -12.59 -14.03 -10.79
CA PRO A 48 -12.78 -13.43 -12.11
C PRO A 48 -11.61 -12.52 -12.48
N ARG A 49 -10.92 -12.82 -13.60
CA ARG A 49 -9.67 -12.16 -14.04
C ARG A 49 -8.43 -12.42 -13.18
N GLY A 50 -8.54 -13.29 -12.18
CA GLY A 50 -7.48 -13.74 -11.30
C GLY A 50 -6.55 -14.79 -11.92
N ALA A 51 -5.63 -15.32 -11.11
CA ALA A 51 -4.64 -16.31 -11.51
C ALA A 51 -4.08 -17.02 -10.27
N GLU A 52 -4.03 -18.36 -10.34
CA GLU A 52 -3.53 -19.25 -9.28
C GLU A 52 -2.38 -20.13 -9.80
N ASP A 53 -1.93 -21.10 -9.01
CA ASP A 53 -0.83 -22.02 -9.34
C ASP A 53 -0.86 -22.54 -10.78
N PHE A 54 -2.04 -22.88 -11.31
CA PHE A 54 -2.18 -23.38 -12.67
C PHE A 54 -1.69 -22.36 -13.73
N ALA A 55 -1.98 -21.08 -13.55
CA ALA A 55 -1.54 -20.02 -14.46
C ALA A 55 -0.04 -19.74 -14.33
N TYR A 56 0.48 -19.68 -13.09
CA TYR A 56 1.90 -19.40 -12.84
C TYR A 56 2.80 -20.59 -13.20
N GLY A 57 2.33 -21.82 -13.03
CA GLY A 57 3.04 -23.04 -13.37
C GLY A 57 3.22 -23.25 -14.89
N GLY A 58 2.37 -22.62 -15.71
CA GLY A 58 2.44 -22.68 -17.17
C GLY A 58 3.50 -21.76 -17.81
N LYS A 59 4.23 -20.97 -17.03
CA LYS A 59 5.25 -20.03 -17.53
C LYS A 59 6.55 -20.75 -17.92
N ASN A 60 7.37 -20.08 -18.75
CA ASN A 60 8.71 -20.58 -19.15
C ASN A 60 9.58 -20.95 -17.94
N ILE A 61 9.49 -20.15 -16.88
CA ILE A 61 9.97 -20.49 -15.54
C ILE A 61 8.72 -20.55 -14.67
N GLY A 62 8.21 -21.76 -14.45
CA GLY A 62 7.00 -21.98 -13.66
C GLY A 62 7.25 -21.76 -12.17
N TYR A 63 6.28 -21.15 -11.50
CA TYR A 63 6.26 -20.96 -10.04
C TYR A 63 4.81 -21.02 -9.54
N ARG A 64 4.63 -20.83 -8.24
CA ARG A 64 3.34 -20.89 -7.54
C ARG A 64 2.94 -19.54 -6.99
N THR A 65 1.65 -19.36 -6.72
CA THR A 65 1.18 -18.24 -5.88
C THR A 65 1.78 -18.36 -4.48
N ALA A 66 1.79 -17.24 -3.76
CA ALA A 66 2.34 -17.23 -2.40
C ALA A 66 1.36 -17.85 -1.38
N ASP A 67 0.06 -17.72 -1.64
CA ASP A 67 -1.06 -18.07 -0.74
C ASP A 67 -0.86 -17.52 0.68
N SER A 68 -0.24 -16.33 0.75
CA SER A 68 0.25 -15.75 1.99
C SER A 68 0.41 -14.24 1.86
N LEU A 69 0.67 -13.59 3.00
CA LEU A 69 1.07 -12.19 2.99
C LEU A 69 2.38 -12.04 2.22
N MET A 70 2.42 -11.04 1.35
CA MET A 70 3.66 -10.64 0.70
C MET A 70 4.71 -10.30 1.76
N VAL A 71 5.95 -10.70 1.50
CA VAL A 71 7.09 -10.46 2.39
C VAL A 71 7.75 -9.12 2.02
N GLU A 72 7.71 -8.78 0.74
CA GLU A 72 8.44 -7.64 0.20
C GLU A 72 7.74 -6.96 -0.99
N GLY A 73 7.93 -5.64 -1.15
CA GLY A 73 7.39 -4.90 -2.30
C GLY A 73 7.88 -5.40 -3.66
N MET A 74 9.11 -5.92 -3.78
CA MET A 74 9.60 -6.51 -5.03
C MET A 74 8.83 -7.76 -5.46
N GLU A 75 8.17 -8.45 -4.53
CA GLU A 75 7.34 -9.63 -4.80
C GLU A 75 6.18 -9.30 -5.74
N MET A 76 5.70 -8.03 -5.73
CA MET A 76 4.68 -7.57 -6.65
C MET A 76 5.06 -7.79 -8.13
N ARG A 77 6.36 -7.84 -8.46
CA ARG A 77 6.85 -8.13 -9.83
C ARG A 77 6.59 -9.57 -10.28
N ALA A 78 6.34 -10.48 -9.34
CA ALA A 78 6.00 -11.87 -9.65
C ALA A 78 4.51 -12.05 -9.99
N VAL A 79 3.67 -11.10 -9.58
CA VAL A 79 2.23 -11.09 -9.90
C VAL A 79 2.04 -10.86 -11.39
N GLU A 80 1.27 -11.73 -12.04
CA GLU A 80 1.11 -11.63 -13.49
C GLU A 80 0.36 -10.35 -13.88
N GLY A 81 0.86 -9.63 -14.89
CA GLY A 81 0.31 -8.32 -15.28
C GLY A 81 1.01 -7.14 -14.62
N MET A 82 1.93 -7.38 -13.67
CA MET A 82 2.88 -6.39 -13.20
C MET A 82 4.11 -6.36 -14.11
N ASP A 83 4.08 -5.54 -15.16
CA ASP A 83 5.28 -5.29 -15.97
C ASP A 83 6.25 -4.31 -15.27
N ALA A 84 7.43 -4.13 -15.87
CA ALA A 84 8.46 -3.28 -15.30
C ALA A 84 8.04 -1.81 -15.21
N GLY A 85 7.27 -1.29 -16.18
CA GLY A 85 6.81 0.10 -16.18
C GLY A 85 5.78 0.32 -15.09
N LEU A 86 4.78 -0.56 -15.01
CA LEU A 86 3.74 -0.51 -13.98
C LEU A 86 4.34 -0.65 -12.57
N TYR A 87 5.32 -1.53 -12.39
CA TYR A 87 6.02 -1.63 -11.11
C TYR A 87 6.71 -0.33 -10.72
N GLN A 88 7.37 0.37 -11.65
CA GLN A 88 8.00 1.66 -11.37
C GLN A 88 6.96 2.75 -11.05
N THR A 89 5.78 2.70 -11.68
CA THR A 89 4.68 3.60 -11.32
C THR A 89 4.18 3.32 -9.90
N LEU A 90 4.01 2.05 -9.53
CA LEU A 90 3.31 1.66 -8.28
C LEU A 90 4.21 1.55 -7.04
N ARG A 91 5.52 1.36 -7.20
CA ARG A 91 6.48 1.14 -6.08
C ARG A 91 6.45 2.24 -5.02
N ASP A 92 6.09 3.46 -5.38
CA ASP A 92 6.07 4.61 -4.46
C ASP A 92 4.70 4.84 -3.81
N TRP A 93 3.67 4.09 -4.24
CA TRP A 93 2.30 4.20 -3.75
C TRP A 93 1.87 3.00 -2.90
N LEU A 94 2.43 1.84 -3.19
CA LEU A 94 2.11 0.59 -2.50
C LEU A 94 3.20 0.24 -1.48
N CYS A 95 2.78 -0.36 -0.37
CA CYS A 95 3.70 -0.89 0.62
C CYS A 95 3.29 -2.29 1.06
N VAL A 96 4.28 -3.11 1.40
CA VAL A 96 4.09 -4.45 1.94
C VAL A 96 4.51 -4.45 3.40
N LEU A 97 3.55 -4.71 4.29
CA LEU A 97 3.71 -4.76 5.74
C LEU A 97 3.43 -6.19 6.25
N PRO A 98 4.11 -6.63 7.32
CA PRO A 98 3.99 -8.00 7.83
C PRO A 98 2.72 -8.20 8.68
N MET A 99 1.56 -7.83 8.13
CA MET A 99 0.26 -8.01 8.76
C MET A 99 -0.88 -8.06 7.76
N ALA A 100 -1.90 -8.83 8.14
CA ALA A 100 -3.22 -8.73 7.55
C ALA A 100 -4.02 -7.61 8.23
N GLY A 101 -4.97 -7.04 7.48
CA GLY A 101 -5.88 -6.01 7.97
C GLY A 101 -5.93 -4.80 7.04
N PRO A 102 -6.74 -3.79 7.39
CA PRO A 102 -6.89 -2.61 6.56
C PRO A 102 -5.57 -1.85 6.45
N SER A 103 -5.27 -1.36 5.24
CA SER A 103 -4.19 -0.39 5.04
C SER A 103 -4.58 0.92 5.73
N VAL A 104 -3.73 1.39 6.64
CA VAL A 104 -3.94 2.62 7.40
C VAL A 104 -2.93 3.67 6.95
N ILE A 105 -3.41 4.71 6.29
CA ILE A 105 -2.58 5.80 5.78
C ILE A 105 -2.31 6.79 6.90
N ASN A 106 -1.03 7.09 7.14
CA ASN A 106 -0.65 8.15 8.07
C ASN A 106 -0.77 9.52 7.38
N ILE A 107 -1.85 10.25 7.64
CA ILE A 107 -2.10 11.57 7.04
C ILE A 107 -1.02 12.61 7.39
N ASN A 108 -0.29 12.41 8.50
CA ASN A 108 0.77 13.32 8.91
C ASN A 108 2.05 13.18 8.08
N THR A 109 2.17 12.12 7.26
CA THR A 109 3.35 11.89 6.42
C THR A 109 3.10 12.16 4.94
N LEU A 110 1.88 12.50 4.55
CA LEU A 110 1.54 12.73 3.14
C LEU A 110 2.17 14.04 2.63
N GLY A 111 2.75 13.99 1.44
CA GLY A 111 3.07 15.15 0.61
C GLY A 111 1.89 15.52 -0.30
N PRO A 112 1.77 16.78 -0.78
CA PRO A 112 0.63 17.20 -1.59
C PRO A 112 0.45 16.40 -2.89
N SER A 113 1.53 15.90 -3.49
CA SER A 113 1.46 15.03 -4.67
C SER A 113 0.80 13.68 -4.38
N GLN A 114 0.73 13.26 -3.12
CA GLN A 114 0.15 11.98 -2.70
C GLN A 114 -1.36 12.09 -2.41
N TRP A 115 -2.03 13.14 -2.88
CA TRP A 115 -3.48 13.29 -2.79
C TRP A 115 -4.29 12.09 -3.33
N PRO A 116 -3.84 11.29 -4.32
CA PRO A 116 -4.56 10.08 -4.74
C PRO A 116 -4.78 9.07 -3.61
N LEU A 117 -3.89 9.05 -2.60
CA LEU A 117 -4.06 8.20 -1.41
C LEU A 117 -5.26 8.63 -0.54
N LEU A 118 -5.62 9.92 -0.56
CA LEU A 118 -6.85 10.38 0.07
C LEU A 118 -8.05 10.12 -0.83
N ALA A 119 -7.92 10.33 -2.13
CA ALA A 119 -8.99 10.10 -3.10
C ALA A 119 -9.43 8.64 -3.12
N MET A 120 -8.50 7.67 -2.99
CA MET A 120 -8.87 6.27 -2.90
C MET A 120 -9.74 5.94 -1.69
N ILE A 121 -9.58 6.65 -0.56
CA ILE A 121 -10.41 6.49 0.64
C ILE A 121 -11.76 7.17 0.46
N PHE A 122 -11.77 8.41 -0.04
CA PHE A 122 -12.97 9.25 -0.04
C PHE A 122 -13.81 9.15 -1.32
N GLY A 123 -13.30 8.51 -2.38
CA GLY A 123 -13.92 8.49 -3.70
C GLY A 123 -14.07 9.90 -4.28
N ASP A 124 -15.09 10.08 -5.13
CA ASP A 124 -15.33 11.34 -5.87
C ASP A 124 -15.95 12.46 -5.01
N ARG A 125 -15.93 12.32 -3.68
CA ARG A 125 -16.52 13.30 -2.76
C ARG A 125 -15.77 14.63 -2.74
N PHE A 126 -14.48 14.62 -3.09
CA PHE A 126 -13.62 15.79 -3.07
C PHE A 126 -12.79 15.89 -4.34
N THR A 127 -12.61 17.11 -4.82
CA THR A 127 -11.71 17.41 -5.93
C THR A 127 -10.24 17.25 -5.51
N GLU A 128 -9.36 17.03 -6.48
CA GLU A 128 -7.91 17.02 -6.27
C GLU A 128 -7.43 18.26 -5.49
N SER A 129 -7.89 19.46 -5.87
CA SER A 129 -7.49 20.72 -5.21
C SER A 129 -7.86 20.72 -3.73
N GLN A 130 -9.05 20.23 -3.37
CA GLN A 130 -9.48 20.12 -1.98
C GLN A 130 -8.62 19.12 -1.20
N LEU A 131 -8.30 17.96 -1.78
CA LEU A 131 -7.46 16.94 -1.12
C LEU A 131 -6.01 17.41 -0.95
N ARG A 132 -5.46 18.11 -1.94
CA ARG A 132 -4.15 18.76 -1.82
C ARG A 132 -4.17 19.85 -0.74
N GLY A 133 -5.21 20.68 -0.72
CA GLY A 133 -5.43 21.69 0.31
C GLY A 133 -5.46 21.08 1.70
N LEU A 134 -6.16 19.97 1.88
CA LEU A 134 -6.21 19.24 3.15
C LEU A 134 -4.83 18.76 3.63
N ILE A 135 -3.94 18.37 2.71
CA ILE A 135 -2.55 17.99 3.06
C ILE A 135 -1.71 19.23 3.41
N LEU A 136 -1.91 20.34 2.70
CA LEU A 136 -1.20 21.61 2.91
C LEU A 136 -1.62 22.32 4.21
N ASP A 137 -2.90 22.22 4.58
CA ASP A 137 -3.47 22.80 5.79
C ASP A 137 -3.13 22.00 7.06
N ARG A 138 -2.31 20.95 6.92
CA ARG A 138 -1.82 20.18 8.07
C ARG A 138 -1.09 21.11 9.05
N PRO A 139 -1.48 21.13 10.34
CA PRO A 139 -0.80 21.94 11.35
C PRO A 139 0.70 21.59 11.45
N GLU A 140 1.52 22.52 11.93
CA GLU A 140 2.98 22.33 12.08
C GLU A 140 3.35 21.07 12.88
N GLY A 141 2.59 20.76 13.94
CA GLY A 141 2.75 19.54 14.74
C GLY A 141 2.00 18.30 14.21
N GLY A 142 1.34 18.42 13.05
CA GLY A 142 0.43 17.43 12.50
C GLY A 142 -0.93 17.36 13.22
N TYR A 143 -1.82 16.53 12.69
CA TYR A 143 -3.08 16.18 13.32
C TYR A 143 -2.83 15.30 14.55
N ARG A 144 -3.38 15.70 15.71
CA ARG A 144 -3.21 14.98 16.99
C ARG A 144 -3.91 13.63 17.02
N GLY A 145 -4.98 13.51 16.25
CA GLY A 145 -5.85 12.34 16.17
C GLY A 145 -6.70 12.36 14.92
N GLN A 146 -7.29 11.22 14.58
CA GLN A 146 -8.22 11.12 13.45
C GLN A 146 -9.38 12.12 13.56
N GLY A 147 -9.95 12.30 14.75
CA GLY A 147 -11.01 13.29 14.97
C GLY A 147 -10.59 14.73 14.64
N SER A 148 -9.33 15.11 14.90
CA SER A 148 -8.84 16.47 14.55
C SER A 148 -8.67 16.68 13.04
N PHE A 149 -8.46 15.60 12.29
CA PHE A 149 -8.45 15.62 10.84
C PHE A 149 -9.87 15.67 10.29
N LEU A 150 -10.77 14.82 10.79
CA LEU A 150 -12.16 14.78 10.34
C LEU A 150 -12.98 16.03 10.76
N ALA A 151 -12.45 16.85 11.67
CA ALA A 151 -13.01 18.15 12.03
C ALA A 151 -12.59 19.30 11.10
N GLN A 152 -11.78 19.05 10.05
CA GLN A 152 -11.40 20.09 9.10
C GLN A 152 -12.63 20.67 8.38
N PRO A 153 -12.66 21.99 8.10
CA PRO A 153 -13.81 22.64 7.49
C PRO A 153 -14.30 21.98 6.18
N LEU A 154 -13.38 21.37 5.43
CA LEU A 154 -13.68 20.64 4.19
C LEU A 154 -14.74 19.53 4.38
N PHE A 155 -14.72 18.85 5.53
CA PHE A 155 -15.69 17.78 5.83
C PHE A 155 -17.06 18.34 6.23
N GLY A 156 -17.12 19.57 6.77
CA GLY A 156 -18.35 20.22 7.20
C GLY A 156 -19.16 19.34 8.16
N SER A 157 -20.43 19.07 7.81
CA SER A 157 -21.34 18.19 8.55
C SER A 157 -21.40 16.75 8.00
N MET A 158 -20.48 16.38 7.10
CA MET A 158 -20.48 15.06 6.47
C MET A 158 -20.15 13.97 7.50
N VAL A 159 -20.96 12.91 7.52
CA VAL A 159 -20.66 11.70 8.29
C VAL A 159 -19.76 10.80 7.44
N ILE A 160 -18.50 10.65 7.85
CA ILE A 160 -17.57 9.72 7.22
C ILE A 160 -17.85 8.29 7.74
N PRO A 161 -18.13 7.31 6.87
CA PRO A 161 -18.37 5.92 7.29
C PRO A 161 -17.22 5.33 8.11
N SER A 162 -17.54 4.45 9.05
CA SER A 162 -16.56 3.87 9.99
C SER A 162 -15.42 3.12 9.30
N GLU A 163 -15.74 2.48 8.18
CA GLU A 163 -14.84 1.70 7.34
C GLU A 163 -13.80 2.59 6.67
N MET A 164 -14.20 3.80 6.24
CA MET A 164 -13.28 4.81 5.71
C MET A 164 -12.43 5.44 6.82
N GLN A 165 -13.02 5.66 7.99
CA GLN A 165 -12.26 6.12 9.16
C GLN A 165 -11.16 5.11 9.50
N GLN A 166 -11.40 3.80 9.42
CA GLN A 166 -10.37 2.78 9.71
C GLN A 166 -9.15 2.85 8.78
N ARG A 167 -9.27 3.46 7.60
CA ARG A 167 -8.15 3.69 6.67
C ARG A 167 -7.25 4.88 7.07
N ILE A 168 -7.67 5.68 8.05
CA ILE A 168 -7.00 6.95 8.41
C ILE A 168 -6.26 6.80 9.74
N GLY A 169 -4.94 6.93 9.71
CA GLY A 169 -4.08 7.00 10.88
C GLY A 169 -3.37 8.34 11.00
N VAL A 170 -2.92 8.68 12.20
CA VAL A 170 -2.07 9.86 12.47
C VAL A 170 -0.67 9.49 12.98
N LYS A 171 -0.44 8.19 13.16
CA LYS A 171 0.80 7.60 13.66
C LYS A 171 1.05 6.32 12.88
N THR A 172 2.32 5.99 12.72
CA THR A 172 2.75 4.69 12.20
C THR A 172 3.54 3.94 13.25
N ARG A 173 3.48 2.60 13.20
CA ARG A 173 4.42 1.73 13.88
C ARG A 173 5.50 1.18 12.95
N PHE A 174 5.35 1.33 11.64
CA PHE A 174 6.30 0.86 10.65
C PHE A 174 7.18 1.97 10.13
N PHE A 175 8.48 1.69 10.05
CA PHE A 175 9.49 2.61 9.56
C PHE A 175 10.45 1.87 8.63
N VAL A 176 10.67 2.42 7.46
CA VAL A 176 11.73 1.99 6.56
C VAL A 176 12.95 2.87 6.81
N ILE A 177 14.06 2.26 7.20
CA ILE A 177 15.35 2.95 7.32
C ILE A 177 16.21 2.56 6.11
N ARG A 178 16.55 3.56 5.31
CA ARG A 178 17.54 3.45 4.23
C ARG A 178 18.89 3.93 4.75
N SER A 179 19.87 3.04 4.77
CA SER A 179 21.24 3.34 5.19
C SER A 179 22.18 3.22 3.99
N THR A 180 22.97 4.26 3.75
CA THR A 180 24.04 4.25 2.75
C THR A 180 25.38 4.16 3.47
N ILE A 181 26.12 3.09 3.21
CA ILE A 181 27.47 2.87 3.74
C ILE A 181 28.45 3.18 2.63
N LEU A 182 29.40 4.08 2.91
CA LEU A 182 30.51 4.41 2.03
C LEU A 182 31.80 3.85 2.64
N LEU A 183 32.52 3.04 1.88
CA LEU A 183 33.83 2.52 2.26
C LEU A 183 34.75 2.60 1.03
N ASP A 184 35.75 3.48 1.11
CA ASP A 184 36.59 3.87 -0.02
C ASP A 184 35.75 4.27 -1.24
N SER A 185 35.94 3.62 -2.38
CA SER A 185 35.17 3.82 -3.61
C SER A 185 33.91 2.96 -3.73
N ARG A 186 33.50 2.27 -2.64
CA ARG A 186 32.35 1.36 -2.64
C ARG A 186 31.17 1.98 -1.88
N SER A 187 29.99 1.84 -2.44
CA SER A 187 28.72 2.21 -1.80
C SER A 187 27.84 0.98 -1.62
N LEU A 188 27.23 0.88 -0.45
CA LEU A 188 26.23 -0.13 -0.13
C LEU A 188 24.97 0.56 0.36
N VAL A 189 23.83 0.26 -0.25
CA VAL A 189 22.53 0.72 0.21
C VAL A 189 21.82 -0.45 0.87
N ILE A 190 21.31 -0.20 2.09
CA ILE A 190 20.58 -1.16 2.90
C ILE A 190 19.22 -0.57 3.21
N GLN A 191 18.16 -1.31 2.93
CA GLN A 191 16.81 -0.96 3.35
C GLN A 191 16.33 -1.91 4.44
N THR A 192 15.86 -1.38 5.56
CA THR A 192 15.41 -2.19 6.70
C THR A 192 14.02 -1.74 7.16
N LEU A 193 13.06 -2.67 7.21
CA LEU A 193 11.75 -2.41 7.81
C LEU A 193 11.79 -2.71 9.31
N PHE A 194 11.42 -1.72 10.11
CA PHE A 194 11.24 -1.84 11.54
C PHE A 194 9.78 -1.66 11.94
N GLU A 195 9.37 -2.36 12.98
CA GLU A 195 8.15 -2.09 13.72
C GLU A 195 8.48 -1.58 15.13
N LYS A 196 7.86 -0.48 15.53
CA LYS A 196 7.94 0.09 16.87
C LYS A 196 6.74 -0.36 17.71
N ALA A 197 6.99 -1.18 18.72
CA ALA A 197 6.00 -1.57 19.71
C ALA A 197 5.60 -0.37 20.61
N ALA A 198 4.48 -0.50 21.33
CA ALA A 198 3.96 0.57 22.20
C ALA A 198 4.95 0.98 23.30
N ASN A 199 5.78 0.06 23.78
CA ASN A 199 6.84 0.31 24.77
C ASN A 199 8.12 0.92 24.16
N GLY A 200 8.10 1.28 22.87
CA GLY A 200 9.26 1.85 22.16
C GLY A 200 10.24 0.84 21.59
N ARG A 201 10.06 -0.47 21.87
CA ARG A 201 10.95 -1.52 21.31
C ARG A 201 10.83 -1.56 19.79
N LEU A 202 11.97 -1.50 19.11
CA LEU A 202 12.06 -1.71 17.67
C LEU A 202 12.31 -3.20 17.36
N THR A 203 11.49 -3.77 16.48
CA THR A 203 11.68 -5.11 15.92
C THR A 203 12.02 -4.98 14.45
N ARG A 204 13.12 -5.59 14.01
CA ARG A 204 13.44 -5.67 12.58
C ARG A 204 12.62 -6.79 11.94
N HIS A 205 11.89 -6.47 10.88
CA HIS A 205 11.13 -7.44 10.10
C HIS A 205 11.89 -7.95 8.89
N ARG A 206 12.51 -7.06 8.11
CA ARG A 206 13.31 -7.41 6.94
C ARG A 206 14.48 -6.47 6.73
N ARG A 207 15.52 -6.94 6.06
CA ARG A 207 16.69 -6.18 5.62
C ARG A 207 17.08 -6.62 4.22
N GLN A 208 17.18 -5.67 3.30
CA GLN A 208 17.64 -5.87 1.93
C GLN A 208 18.91 -5.08 1.68
N ILE A 209 19.67 -5.55 0.69
CA ILE A 209 20.91 -4.93 0.24
C ILE A 209 20.81 -4.83 -1.28
N GLY A 210 21.00 -3.63 -1.83
CA GLY A 210 20.90 -3.39 -3.27
C GLY A 210 20.88 -1.90 -3.60
N GLN A 211 21.38 -1.54 -4.78
CA GLN A 211 21.45 -0.14 -5.20
C GLN A 211 20.10 0.42 -5.71
N ASP A 212 19.22 -0.47 -6.21
CA ASP A 212 17.93 -0.11 -6.82
C ASP A 212 16.70 -0.43 -5.94
N LEU A 213 16.91 -0.49 -4.61
CA LEU A 213 15.86 -0.73 -3.62
C LEU A 213 14.79 0.38 -3.56
#